data_AF-A0A7W0CBW3-F1
#
_entry.id   AF-A0A7W0CBW3-F1
#
_cell.length_a   1.000
_cell.length_b   1.000
_cell.length_c   1.000
_cell.angle_alpha   90.00
_cell.angle_beta   90.00
_cell.angle_gamma   90.00
#
_symmetry.space_group_name_H-M   'P 1'
#
loop_
_entity.id
_entity.type
_entity.pdbx_description
1 polymer ?
#
loop_
_entity_poly.entity_id
_entity_poly.type
_entity_poly.pdbx_seq_one_letter_code
_entity_poly.pdbx_strand_id
1 'polypeptide(L)'
;MMSIEIEAWVRMAAFVGAGFSMGFGAIGAAIGEGFAAAKANNAISQNPTYSGDIVKMMLVGQAIAETAAIFALVIGVLLLFATGGNASMITAAGLFGAGLSMGLGAIGSGVGSGFPAGEACDGLARQPALSRTLTTTMLIGSAVSQTPAIFSMVIAFMLMFINFSGGSPHMVAALLGSGLCMGFGAIGSGIGSGFPAGQACVGLARQPAMGSRLTTNMLIGAAVSQTPAIFAMVVSFMLMFISFAGTPVHPTSAALLGAGLATGLAAIGSGVGSGLAAGAGVEGWARQPMATGNVLVIMLVGQAVSQTPSIFGLLISFILIFKGYPSTEVFIVSTALVSAGLCTGLGGIGSGVGNGQVAQTAVSWVGRNVEQEALLMRTMLVGQAVSQSTAIYAMVISLALIFLV
;
A
#
# COMPACT_ATOMS: atom_id res chain seq x y z
N MET A 1 -19.79 -7.66 37.40
CA MET A 1 -18.87 -8.56 36.65
C MET A 1 -18.80 -8.18 35.18
N MET A 2 -19.92 -8.15 34.45
CA MET A 2 -19.93 -7.88 32.99
C MET A 2 -19.34 -6.51 32.58
N SER A 3 -19.50 -5.45 33.38
CA SER A 3 -18.89 -4.13 33.10
C SER A 3 -17.37 -4.11 33.27
N ILE A 4 -16.84 -4.87 34.24
CA ILE A 4 -15.41 -4.99 34.52
C ILE A 4 -14.73 -5.79 33.38
N GLU A 5 -15.41 -6.80 32.84
CA GLU A 5 -14.93 -7.57 31.69
C GLU A 5 -14.85 -6.74 30.40
N ILE A 6 -15.85 -5.91 30.09
CA ILE A 6 -15.83 -5.08 28.87
C ILE A 6 -14.71 -4.04 28.94
N GLU A 7 -14.47 -3.43 30.10
CA GLU A 7 -13.34 -2.51 30.27
C GLU A 7 -11.99 -3.24 30.09
N ALA A 8 -11.88 -4.48 30.56
CA ALA A 8 -10.70 -5.31 30.35
C ALA A 8 -10.47 -5.62 28.85
N TRP A 9 -11.53 -5.93 28.09
CA TRP A 9 -11.43 -6.13 26.63
C TRP A 9 -10.98 -4.87 25.89
N VAL A 10 -11.49 -3.70 26.28
CA VAL A 10 -11.07 -2.41 25.69
C VAL A 10 -9.58 -2.17 25.96
N ARG A 11 -9.12 -2.35 27.20
CA ARG A 11 -7.70 -2.20 27.56
C ARG A 11 -6.81 -3.22 26.84
N MET A 12 -7.24 -4.47 26.75
CA MET A 12 -6.53 -5.53 26.02
C MET A 12 -6.37 -5.15 24.55
N ALA A 13 -7.46 -4.74 23.90
CA ALA A 13 -7.45 -4.31 22.51
C ALA A 13 -6.53 -3.10 22.27
N ALA A 14 -6.50 -2.16 23.21
CA ALA A 14 -5.61 -1.00 23.15
C ALA A 14 -4.13 -1.41 23.27
N PHE A 15 -3.77 -2.29 24.22
CA PHE A 15 -2.40 -2.75 24.42
C PHE A 15 -1.91 -3.61 23.25
N VAL A 16 -2.75 -4.53 22.77
CA VAL A 16 -2.46 -5.35 21.61
C VAL A 16 -2.34 -4.46 20.36
N GLY A 17 -3.26 -3.51 20.17
CA GLY A 17 -3.20 -2.51 19.09
C GLY A 17 -1.93 -1.67 19.13
N ALA A 18 -1.48 -1.23 20.32
CA ALA A 18 -0.24 -0.50 20.48
C ALA A 18 0.99 -1.34 20.07
N GLY A 19 1.00 -2.62 20.48
CA GLY A 19 2.03 -3.58 20.09
C GLY A 19 2.08 -3.81 18.58
N PHE A 20 0.93 -4.00 17.94
CA PHE A 20 0.86 -4.17 16.48
C PHE A 20 1.22 -2.89 15.72
N SER A 21 0.81 -1.72 16.22
CA SER A 21 1.17 -0.42 15.64
C SER A 21 2.68 -0.28 15.56
N MET A 22 3.38 -0.32 16.71
CA MET A 22 4.82 -0.15 16.76
C MET A 22 5.57 -1.31 16.10
N GLY A 23 5.13 -2.54 16.37
CA GLY A 23 5.78 -3.76 15.88
C GLY A 23 5.84 -3.81 14.35
N PHE A 24 4.71 -3.59 13.66
CA PHE A 24 4.70 -3.53 12.21
C PHE A 24 5.29 -2.21 11.68
N GLY A 25 5.05 -1.09 12.36
CA GLY A 25 5.54 0.22 11.91
C GLY A 25 7.05 0.35 11.88
N ALA A 26 7.78 -0.35 12.75
CA ALA A 26 9.24 -0.37 12.75
C ALA A 26 9.84 -1.11 11.54
N ILE A 27 9.13 -2.10 10.96
CA ILE A 27 9.69 -2.99 9.94
C ILE A 27 10.06 -2.21 8.68
N GLY A 28 9.13 -1.39 8.19
CA GLY A 28 9.32 -0.68 6.93
C GLY A 28 10.45 0.32 6.97
N ALA A 29 10.48 1.14 8.03
CA ALA A 29 11.52 2.14 8.24
C ALA A 29 12.90 1.47 8.35
N ALA A 30 13.06 0.46 9.21
CA ALA A 30 14.35 -0.22 9.40
C ALA A 30 14.89 -0.83 8.10
N ILE A 31 14.04 -1.47 7.28
CA ILE A 31 14.46 -2.03 5.99
C ILE A 31 14.86 -0.91 5.01
N GLY A 32 14.05 0.15 4.91
CA GLY A 32 14.32 1.29 4.01
C GLY A 32 15.60 2.05 4.39
N GLU A 33 15.80 2.31 5.68
CA GLU A 33 16.98 2.98 6.22
C GLU A 33 18.24 2.13 6.07
N GLY A 34 18.14 0.83 6.34
CA GLY A 34 19.23 -0.12 6.14
C GLY A 34 19.66 -0.21 4.68
N PHE A 35 18.69 -0.21 3.74
CA PHE A 35 18.99 -0.13 2.31
C PHE A 35 19.71 1.18 1.95
N ALA A 36 19.23 2.33 2.44
CA ALA A 36 19.87 3.62 2.21
C ALA A 36 21.31 3.65 2.74
N ALA A 37 21.55 3.08 3.92
CA ALA A 37 22.89 2.96 4.51
C ALA A 37 23.80 2.03 3.69
N ALA A 38 23.29 0.89 3.23
CA ALA A 38 24.05 -0.03 2.38
C ALA A 38 24.48 0.63 1.06
N LYS A 39 23.58 1.39 0.44
CA LYS A 39 23.88 2.18 -0.77
C LYS A 39 24.85 3.32 -0.48
N ALA A 40 24.71 4.01 0.64
CA ALA A 40 25.68 5.03 1.05
C ALA A 40 27.10 4.46 1.22
N ASN A 41 27.25 3.26 1.79
CA ASN A 41 28.55 2.58 1.87
C ASN A 41 29.14 2.28 0.48
N ASN A 42 28.31 1.85 -0.47
CA ASN A 42 28.74 1.65 -1.86
C ASN A 42 29.16 2.97 -2.53
N ALA A 43 28.37 4.02 -2.33
CA ALA A 43 28.66 5.36 -2.84
C ALA A 43 29.98 5.92 -2.27
N ILE A 44 30.22 5.76 -0.96
CA ILE A 44 31.45 6.20 -0.29
C ILE A 44 32.67 5.39 -0.75
N SER A 45 32.52 4.08 -0.96
CA SER A 45 33.63 3.25 -1.44
C SER A 45 34.07 3.64 -2.85
N GLN A 46 33.14 4.09 -3.68
CA GLN A 46 33.43 4.64 -5.01
C GLN A 46 34.06 6.02 -4.95
N ASN A 47 33.57 6.91 -4.06
CA ASN A 47 34.03 8.30 -3.97
C ASN A 47 34.18 8.80 -2.52
N PRO A 48 35.30 8.45 -1.83
CA PRO A 48 35.50 8.78 -0.41
C PRO A 48 35.56 10.29 -0.12
N THR A 49 36.01 11.08 -1.10
CA THR A 49 36.13 12.54 -0.99
C THR A 49 34.81 13.23 -0.67
N TYR A 50 33.68 12.68 -1.14
CA TYR A 50 32.34 13.25 -0.93
C TYR A 50 31.56 12.55 0.20
N SER A 51 32.25 11.79 1.06
CA SER A 51 31.62 11.05 2.16
C SER A 51 30.74 11.91 3.06
N GLY A 52 31.17 13.13 3.39
CA GLY A 52 30.37 14.06 4.19
C GLY A 52 29.02 14.41 3.55
N ASP A 53 28.98 14.59 2.22
CA ASP A 53 27.73 14.94 1.53
C ASP A 53 26.85 13.71 1.28
N ILE A 54 27.46 12.54 1.04
CA ILE A 54 26.73 11.26 0.96
C ILE A 54 26.08 10.92 2.30
N VAL A 55 26.79 11.09 3.42
CA VAL A 55 26.23 10.86 4.76
C VAL A 55 25.08 11.83 5.03
N LYS A 56 25.22 13.12 4.69
CA LYS A 56 24.10 14.08 4.81
C LYS A 56 22.89 13.64 3.98
N MET A 57 23.08 13.23 2.74
CA MET A 57 22.00 12.78 1.87
C MET A 57 21.30 11.53 2.42
N MET A 58 22.09 10.55 2.90
CA MET A 58 21.60 9.36 3.58
C MET A 58 20.73 9.73 4.80
N LEU A 59 21.24 10.59 5.70
CA LEU A 59 20.53 10.98 6.92
C LEU A 59 19.23 11.73 6.62
N VAL A 60 19.21 12.59 5.60
CA VAL A 60 17.97 13.27 5.16
C VAL A 60 16.95 12.25 4.65
N GLY A 61 17.37 11.27 3.86
CA GLY A 61 16.49 10.21 3.36
C GLY A 61 15.97 9.30 4.47
N GLN A 62 16.83 8.89 5.40
CA GLN A 62 16.47 8.08 6.57
C GLN A 62 15.45 8.82 7.46
N ALA A 63 15.67 10.10 7.74
CA ALA A 63 14.74 10.91 8.51
C ALA A 63 13.31 10.93 7.91
N ILE A 64 13.18 10.85 6.58
CA ILE A 64 11.87 10.76 5.93
C ILE A 64 11.29 9.36 6.03
N ALA A 65 12.10 8.32 5.85
CA ALA A 65 11.66 6.93 6.04
C ALA A 65 11.16 6.66 7.45
N GLU A 66 11.83 7.24 8.45
CA GLU A 66 11.50 7.15 9.87
C GLU A 66 10.14 7.76 10.22
N THR A 67 9.64 8.73 9.44
CA THR A 67 8.34 9.37 9.73
C THR A 67 7.19 8.37 9.84
N ALA A 68 7.21 7.30 9.04
CA ALA A 68 6.21 6.23 9.10
C ALA A 68 6.24 5.47 10.44
N ALA A 69 7.45 5.20 10.97
CA ALA A 69 7.64 4.59 12.27
C ALA A 69 7.25 5.55 13.40
N ILE A 70 7.54 6.84 13.27
CA ILE A 70 7.11 7.87 14.23
C ILE A 70 5.57 7.93 14.28
N PHE A 71 4.88 7.86 13.14
CA PHE A 71 3.42 7.82 13.10
C PHE A 71 2.87 6.59 13.85
N ALA A 72 3.48 5.42 13.64
CA ALA A 72 3.14 4.20 14.35
C ALA A 72 3.44 4.27 15.86
N LEU A 73 4.54 4.91 16.25
CA LEU A 73 4.90 5.17 17.65
C LEU A 73 3.86 6.08 18.31
N VAL A 74 3.48 7.18 17.64
CA VAL A 74 2.47 8.12 18.16
C VAL A 74 1.14 7.40 18.38
N ILE A 75 0.65 6.62 17.41
CA ILE A 75 -0.58 5.82 17.58
C ILE A 75 -0.40 4.81 18.72
N GLY A 76 0.74 4.12 18.80
CA GLY A 76 1.02 3.16 19.86
C GLY A 76 0.98 3.80 21.25
N VAL A 77 1.64 4.93 21.44
CA VAL A 77 1.63 5.68 22.70
C VAL A 77 0.22 6.17 23.04
N LEU A 78 -0.51 6.72 22.06
CA LEU A 78 -1.89 7.16 22.28
C LEU A 78 -2.81 6.00 22.69
N LEU A 79 -2.63 4.80 22.12
CA LEU A 79 -3.37 3.61 22.51
C LEU A 79 -3.02 3.13 23.94
N LEU A 80 -1.76 3.26 24.38
CA LEU A 80 -1.37 2.91 25.76
C LEU A 80 -2.07 3.79 26.81
N PHE A 81 -2.30 5.07 26.49
CA PHE A 81 -2.95 6.03 27.37
C PHE A 81 -4.43 6.25 27.06
N ALA A 82 -4.99 5.53 26.08
CA ALA A 82 -6.40 5.57 25.75
C ALA A 82 -7.23 5.04 26.93
N THR A 83 -7.68 5.96 27.77
CA THR A 83 -8.45 5.68 28.99
C THR A 83 -9.71 6.55 28.99
N GLY A 84 -10.87 5.97 29.33
CA GLY A 84 -12.04 6.74 29.72
C GLY A 84 -13.05 7.13 28.63
N GLY A 85 -13.54 6.16 27.86
CA GLY A 85 -14.78 6.31 27.08
C GLY A 85 -15.88 5.34 27.56
N ASN A 86 -17.09 5.44 26.98
CA ASN A 86 -18.12 4.41 27.13
C ASN A 86 -17.53 3.05 26.70
N ALA A 87 -17.21 2.19 27.66
CA ALA A 87 -16.59 0.90 27.42
C ALA A 87 -17.58 0.02 26.64
N SER A 88 -17.25 -0.28 25.38
CA SER A 88 -18.05 -1.12 24.49
C SER A 88 -17.13 -1.99 23.65
N MET A 89 -17.64 -3.13 23.19
CA MET A 89 -16.89 -3.99 22.27
C MET A 89 -16.58 -3.29 20.94
N ILE A 90 -17.40 -2.30 20.55
CA ILE A 90 -17.19 -1.46 19.38
C ILE A 90 -15.94 -0.58 19.60
N THR A 91 -15.82 0.03 20.78
CA THR A 91 -14.63 0.81 21.16
C THR A 91 -13.38 -0.07 21.14
N ALA A 92 -13.45 -1.30 21.67
CA ALA A 92 -12.33 -2.24 21.64
C ALA A 92 -11.89 -2.55 20.19
N ALA A 93 -12.83 -2.85 19.30
CA ALA A 93 -12.52 -3.10 17.89
C ALA A 93 -11.94 -1.89 17.16
N GLY A 94 -12.42 -0.68 17.46
CA GLY A 94 -11.88 0.57 16.93
C GLY A 94 -10.42 0.77 17.33
N LEU A 95 -10.10 0.62 18.63
CA LEU A 95 -8.72 0.76 19.13
C LEU A 95 -7.77 -0.28 18.53
N PHE A 96 -8.21 -1.53 18.43
CA PHE A 96 -7.40 -2.58 17.81
C PHE A 96 -7.23 -2.35 16.30
N GLY A 97 -8.30 -1.99 15.60
CA GLY A 97 -8.27 -1.63 14.17
C GLY A 97 -7.38 -0.43 13.88
N ALA A 98 -7.33 0.57 14.76
CA ALA A 98 -6.45 1.72 14.63
C ALA A 98 -4.96 1.32 14.65
N GLY A 99 -4.59 0.46 15.60
CA GLY A 99 -3.23 -0.08 15.69
C GLY A 99 -2.82 -0.88 14.46
N LEU A 100 -3.73 -1.74 13.95
CA LEU A 100 -3.51 -2.51 12.73
C LEU A 100 -3.38 -1.61 11.48
N SER A 101 -4.24 -0.60 11.35
CA SER A 101 -4.22 0.36 10.24
C SER A 101 -2.87 1.06 10.14
N MET A 102 -2.42 1.66 11.24
CA MET A 102 -1.17 2.42 11.27
C MET A 102 0.04 1.51 11.13
N GLY A 103 0.10 0.41 11.90
CA GLY A 103 1.25 -0.49 11.88
C GLY A 103 1.50 -1.09 10.49
N LEU A 104 0.47 -1.67 9.87
CA LEU A 104 0.61 -2.26 8.53
C LEU A 104 0.86 -1.19 7.47
N GLY A 105 0.22 -0.02 7.54
CA GLY A 105 0.40 1.04 6.55
C GLY A 105 1.77 1.73 6.58
N ALA A 106 2.44 1.69 7.72
CA ALA A 106 3.81 2.18 7.85
C ALA A 106 4.85 1.28 7.15
N ILE A 107 4.59 -0.03 7.03
CA ILE A 107 5.52 -0.97 6.38
C ILE A 107 5.85 -0.49 4.97
N GLY A 108 4.82 -0.26 4.15
CA GLY A 108 5.04 0.03 2.75
C GLY A 108 5.74 1.37 2.52
N SER A 109 5.31 2.38 3.25
CA SER A 109 5.84 3.74 3.13
C SER A 109 7.28 3.86 3.60
N GLY A 110 7.66 3.15 4.67
CA GLY A 110 9.06 3.10 5.16
C GLY A 110 10.00 2.45 4.14
N VAL A 111 9.62 1.29 3.57
CA VAL A 111 10.43 0.63 2.53
C VAL A 111 10.51 1.50 1.27
N GLY A 112 9.37 2.01 0.81
CA GLY A 112 9.28 2.79 -0.42
C GLY A 112 10.07 4.09 -0.37
N SER A 113 10.09 4.79 0.77
CA SER A 113 10.82 6.06 0.92
C SER A 113 12.33 5.88 1.17
N GLY A 114 12.78 4.73 1.66
CA GLY A 114 14.21 4.41 1.81
C GLY A 114 14.91 4.09 0.49
N PHE A 115 14.18 3.54 -0.50
CA PHE A 115 14.74 3.23 -1.82
C PHE A 115 15.30 4.46 -2.58
N PRO A 116 14.56 5.58 -2.76
CA PRO A 116 15.10 6.77 -3.40
C PRO A 116 16.25 7.41 -2.62
N ALA A 117 16.31 7.26 -1.29
CA ALA A 117 17.43 7.72 -0.50
C ALA A 117 18.73 6.99 -0.86
N GLY A 118 18.68 5.66 -0.96
CA GLY A 118 19.83 4.86 -1.38
C GLY A 118 20.28 5.18 -2.81
N GLU A 119 19.34 5.28 -3.75
CA GLU A 119 19.68 5.60 -5.15
C GLU A 119 20.15 7.05 -5.33
N ALA A 120 19.70 7.99 -4.48
CA ALA A 120 20.25 9.34 -4.44
C ALA A 120 21.70 9.35 -3.98
N CYS A 121 22.06 8.58 -2.95
CA CYS A 121 23.45 8.43 -2.49
C CYS A 121 24.37 7.91 -3.60
N ASP A 122 23.97 6.83 -4.29
CA ASP A 122 24.70 6.30 -5.45
C ASP A 122 24.81 7.34 -6.58
N GLY A 123 23.71 8.07 -6.84
CA GLY A 123 23.69 9.16 -7.81
C GLY A 123 24.66 10.30 -7.47
N LEU A 124 24.76 10.65 -6.18
CA LEU A 124 25.64 11.71 -5.69
C LEU A 124 27.11 11.33 -5.82
N ALA A 125 27.46 10.06 -5.55
CA ALA A 125 28.82 9.58 -5.78
C ALA A 125 29.21 9.74 -7.25
N ARG A 126 28.31 9.44 -8.19
CA ARG A 126 28.59 9.57 -9.63
C ARG A 126 28.60 11.02 -10.11
N GLN A 127 27.72 11.86 -9.57
CA GLN A 127 27.58 13.26 -9.97
C GLN A 127 27.41 14.20 -8.77
N PRO A 128 28.52 14.56 -8.07
CA PRO A 128 28.48 15.41 -6.88
C PRO A 128 27.85 16.78 -7.12
N ALA A 129 28.02 17.33 -8.33
CA ALA A 129 27.46 18.61 -8.75
C ALA A 129 25.92 18.65 -8.71
N LEU A 130 25.25 17.49 -8.72
CA LEU A 130 23.79 17.40 -8.70
C LEU A 130 23.21 17.21 -7.30
N SER A 131 23.99 17.35 -6.24
CA SER A 131 23.55 17.14 -4.85
C SER A 131 22.18 17.75 -4.56
N ARG A 132 21.99 19.04 -4.84
CA ARG A 132 20.70 19.73 -4.61
C ARG A 132 19.55 19.15 -5.43
N THR A 133 19.79 18.80 -6.70
CA THR A 133 18.74 18.28 -7.59
C THR A 133 18.38 16.83 -7.25
N LEU A 134 19.35 16.03 -6.83
CA LEU A 134 19.13 14.68 -6.30
C LEU A 134 18.36 14.72 -4.98
N THR A 135 18.75 15.60 -4.05
CA THR A 135 18.02 15.79 -2.79
C THR A 135 16.57 16.17 -3.08
N THR A 136 16.32 17.18 -3.92
CA THR A 136 14.93 17.60 -4.23
C THR A 136 14.11 16.48 -4.89
N THR A 137 14.70 15.73 -5.82
CA THR A 137 14.02 14.58 -6.46
C THR A 137 13.69 13.48 -5.45
N MET A 138 14.66 13.13 -4.60
CA MET A 138 14.48 12.20 -3.49
C MET A 138 13.37 12.65 -2.55
N LEU A 139 13.37 13.91 -2.11
CA LEU A 139 12.35 14.47 -1.21
C LEU A 139 10.95 14.34 -1.80
N ILE A 140 10.78 14.72 -3.07
CA ILE A 140 9.47 14.64 -3.76
C ILE A 140 9.01 13.18 -3.84
N GLY A 141 9.89 12.27 -4.27
CA GLY A 141 9.55 10.86 -4.42
C GLY A 141 9.25 10.15 -3.09
N SER A 142 10.05 10.43 -2.05
CA SER A 142 9.82 9.92 -0.70
C SER A 142 8.52 10.49 -0.12
N ALA A 143 8.19 11.76 -0.35
CA ALA A 143 6.93 12.36 0.11
C ALA A 143 5.70 11.68 -0.50
N VAL A 144 5.73 11.37 -1.80
CA VAL A 144 4.63 10.61 -2.44
C VAL A 144 4.51 9.21 -1.84
N SER A 145 5.63 8.55 -1.58
CA SER A 145 5.67 7.21 -0.96
C SER A 145 5.14 7.20 0.48
N GLN A 146 5.10 8.35 1.17
CA GLN A 146 4.55 8.48 2.52
C GLN A 146 3.03 8.69 2.58
N THR A 147 2.38 9.04 1.46
CA THR A 147 0.93 9.27 1.44
C THR A 147 0.08 8.09 1.96
N PRO A 148 0.42 6.80 1.73
CA PRO A 148 -0.33 5.68 2.29
C PRO A 148 -0.24 5.58 3.81
N ALA A 149 0.92 5.91 4.41
CA ALA A 149 1.04 5.97 5.86
C ALA A 149 0.18 7.10 6.45
N ILE A 150 0.07 8.24 5.75
CA ILE A 150 -0.84 9.32 6.15
C ILE A 150 -2.30 8.84 6.06
N PHE A 151 -2.69 8.12 5.01
CA PHE A 151 -4.02 7.54 4.89
C PHE A 151 -4.34 6.57 6.04
N SER A 152 -3.40 5.68 6.36
CA SER A 152 -3.50 4.77 7.50
C SER A 152 -3.59 5.48 8.85
N MET A 153 -2.84 6.58 9.03
CA MET A 153 -2.90 7.41 10.24
C MET A 153 -4.25 8.10 10.36
N VAL A 154 -4.80 8.64 9.27
CA VAL A 154 -6.12 9.28 9.27
C VAL A 154 -7.19 8.28 9.68
N ILE A 155 -7.17 7.06 9.11
CA ILE A 155 -8.09 6.00 9.51
C ILE A 155 -7.89 5.60 10.97
N ALA A 156 -6.64 5.49 11.45
CA ALA A 156 -6.36 5.19 12.86
C ALA A 156 -6.93 6.27 13.80
N PHE A 157 -6.72 7.55 13.49
CA PHE A 157 -7.29 8.65 14.26
C PHE A 157 -8.82 8.66 14.23
N MET A 158 -9.45 8.38 13.09
CA MET A 158 -10.90 8.25 13.01
C MET A 158 -11.42 7.11 13.88
N LEU A 159 -10.78 5.94 13.83
CA LEU A 159 -11.15 4.78 14.65
C LEU A 159 -10.97 5.03 16.16
N MET A 160 -9.99 5.86 16.54
CA MET A 160 -9.72 6.20 17.95
C MET A 160 -10.63 7.29 18.50
N PHE A 161 -10.91 8.33 17.72
CA PHE A 161 -11.52 9.56 18.23
C PHE A 161 -12.99 9.75 17.82
N ILE A 162 -13.48 9.04 16.82
CA ILE A 162 -14.91 9.08 16.48
C ILE A 162 -15.68 8.18 17.45
N ASN A 163 -16.78 8.71 17.98
CA ASN A 163 -17.62 7.97 18.92
C ASN A 163 -18.63 7.07 18.19
N PHE A 164 -18.38 5.76 18.23
CA PHE A 164 -19.27 4.73 17.68
C PHE A 164 -20.13 4.02 18.76
N SER A 165 -20.18 4.52 20.00
CA SER A 165 -20.74 3.80 21.17
C SER A 165 -22.26 3.54 21.12
N GLY A 166 -22.99 4.15 20.18
CA GLY A 166 -24.41 3.85 19.89
C GLY A 166 -24.62 2.93 18.69
N GLY A 167 -23.54 2.37 18.12
CA GLY A 167 -23.59 1.57 16.90
C GLY A 167 -24.20 0.19 17.09
N SER A 168 -24.64 -0.41 15.98
CA SER A 168 -25.10 -1.80 15.96
C SER A 168 -23.92 -2.79 16.20
N PRO A 169 -24.18 -4.03 16.66
CA PRO A 169 -23.12 -5.02 16.90
C PRO A 169 -22.24 -5.32 15.68
N HIS A 170 -22.75 -5.09 14.46
CA HIS A 170 -22.00 -5.20 13.20
C HIS A 170 -20.75 -4.33 13.16
N MET A 171 -20.76 -3.19 13.87
CA MET A 171 -19.66 -2.23 13.89
C MET A 171 -18.37 -2.84 14.43
N VAL A 172 -18.44 -3.85 15.30
CA VAL A 172 -17.23 -4.53 15.80
C VAL A 172 -16.40 -5.08 14.63
N ALA A 173 -17.04 -5.82 13.73
CA ALA A 173 -16.36 -6.38 12.56
C ALA A 173 -16.05 -5.33 11.49
N ALA A 174 -16.91 -4.33 11.34
CA ALA A 174 -16.72 -3.24 10.38
C ALA A 174 -15.51 -2.36 10.71
N LEU A 175 -15.35 -1.97 11.98
CA LEU A 175 -14.22 -1.15 12.43
C LEU A 175 -12.90 -1.92 12.35
N LEU A 176 -12.91 -3.20 12.73
CA LEU A 176 -11.74 -4.07 12.55
C LEU A 176 -11.40 -4.24 11.06
N GLY A 177 -12.40 -4.51 10.22
CA GLY A 177 -12.26 -4.62 8.77
C GLY A 177 -11.76 -3.35 8.12
N SER A 178 -12.21 -2.17 8.59
CA SER A 178 -11.74 -0.86 8.14
C SER A 178 -10.24 -0.67 8.42
N GLY A 179 -9.79 -1.02 9.64
CA GLY A 179 -8.38 -0.92 10.00
C GLY A 179 -7.49 -1.86 9.18
N LEU A 180 -7.91 -3.12 9.02
CA LEU A 180 -7.19 -4.10 8.19
C LEU A 180 -7.16 -3.70 6.72
N CYS A 181 -8.28 -3.17 6.19
CA CYS A 181 -8.39 -2.77 4.79
C CYS A 181 -7.36 -1.70 4.45
N MET A 182 -7.36 -0.58 5.21
CA MET A 182 -6.42 0.51 5.01
C MET A 182 -4.97 0.06 5.27
N GLY A 183 -4.74 -0.68 6.35
CA GLY A 183 -3.43 -1.18 6.71
C GLY A 183 -2.78 -1.99 5.58
N PHE A 184 -3.46 -3.01 5.07
CA PHE A 184 -2.95 -3.80 3.95
C PHE A 184 -2.89 -3.00 2.63
N GLY A 185 -3.90 -2.16 2.35
CA GLY A 185 -3.96 -1.39 1.12
C GLY A 185 -2.83 -0.36 0.98
N ALA A 186 -2.30 0.12 2.11
CA ALA A 186 -1.17 1.04 2.14
C ALA A 186 0.19 0.38 1.84
N ILE A 187 0.37 -0.91 2.13
CA ILE A 187 1.65 -1.61 1.97
C ILE A 187 2.11 -1.53 0.51
N GLY A 188 1.27 -1.99 -0.41
CA GLY A 188 1.66 -2.09 -1.82
C GLY A 188 1.93 -0.74 -2.46
N SER A 189 1.05 0.22 -2.22
CA SER A 189 1.14 1.56 -2.78
C SER A 189 2.35 2.34 -2.25
N GLY A 190 2.71 2.14 -0.98
CA GLY A 190 3.89 2.75 -0.36
C GLY A 190 5.18 2.24 -0.98
N ILE A 191 5.35 0.92 -1.09
CA ILE A 191 6.51 0.30 -1.74
C ILE A 191 6.57 0.68 -3.21
N GLY A 192 5.43 0.56 -3.90
CA GLY A 192 5.30 0.81 -5.33
C GLY A 192 5.70 2.22 -5.74
N SER A 193 5.34 3.23 -4.95
CA SER A 193 5.69 4.64 -5.22
C SER A 193 7.18 4.94 -5.04
N GLY A 194 7.88 4.10 -4.26
CA GLY A 194 9.32 4.23 -4.04
C GLY A 194 10.16 3.89 -5.26
N PHE A 195 9.74 2.91 -6.07
CA PHE A 195 10.48 2.48 -7.26
C PHE A 195 10.69 3.58 -8.32
N PRO A 196 9.64 4.30 -8.80
CA PRO A 196 9.85 5.40 -9.74
C PRO A 196 10.67 6.53 -9.14
N ALA A 197 10.58 6.77 -7.83
CA ALA A 197 11.41 7.77 -7.15
C ALA A 197 12.90 7.43 -7.20
N GLY A 198 13.27 6.18 -6.86
CA GLY A 198 14.66 5.74 -6.96
C GLY A 198 15.17 5.75 -8.40
N GLN A 199 14.36 5.30 -9.35
CA GLN A 199 14.73 5.36 -10.78
C GLN A 199 14.83 6.80 -11.30
N ALA A 200 14.10 7.76 -10.72
CA ALA A 200 14.28 9.17 -11.05
C ALA A 200 15.63 9.70 -10.57
N CYS A 201 16.09 9.32 -9.37
CA CYS A 201 17.44 9.64 -8.88
C CYS A 201 18.53 9.04 -9.78
N VAL A 202 18.41 7.76 -10.14
CA VAL A 202 19.34 7.09 -11.07
C VAL A 202 19.33 7.77 -12.45
N GLY A 203 18.14 8.08 -12.95
CA GLY A 203 17.95 8.73 -14.24
C GLY A 203 18.53 10.14 -14.28
N LEU A 204 18.39 10.90 -13.20
CA LEU A 204 18.94 12.24 -13.08
C LEU A 204 20.48 12.22 -13.06
N ALA A 205 21.07 11.28 -12.32
CA ALA A 205 22.52 11.07 -12.30
C ALA A 205 23.08 10.57 -13.65
N ARG A 206 22.21 10.10 -14.55
CA ARG A 206 22.58 9.70 -15.92
C ARG A 206 22.37 10.83 -16.93
N GLN A 207 21.24 11.52 -16.84
CA GLN A 207 20.81 12.56 -17.78
C GLN A 207 20.23 13.77 -17.03
N PRO A 208 21.07 14.72 -16.60
CA PRO A 208 20.64 15.84 -15.77
C PRO A 208 19.68 16.78 -16.52
N ALA A 209 19.85 16.90 -17.84
CA ALA A 209 19.00 17.71 -18.72
C ALA A 209 17.53 17.23 -18.77
N MET A 210 17.26 15.99 -18.38
CA MET A 210 15.91 15.41 -18.37
C MET A 210 15.17 15.57 -17.04
N GLY A 211 15.76 16.27 -16.05
CA GLY A 211 15.26 16.33 -14.68
C GLY A 211 13.75 16.59 -14.55
N SER A 212 13.24 17.69 -15.12
CA SER A 212 11.81 18.04 -15.03
C SER A 212 10.89 16.98 -15.65
N ARG A 213 11.31 16.37 -16.76
CA ARG A 213 10.56 15.30 -17.45
C ARG A 213 10.58 14.01 -16.63
N LEU A 214 11.71 13.67 -16.00
CA LEU A 214 11.81 12.51 -15.11
C LEU A 214 10.95 12.69 -13.86
N THR A 215 10.96 13.86 -13.22
CA THR A 215 10.07 14.16 -12.09
C THR A 215 8.61 14.03 -12.50
N THR A 216 8.23 14.54 -13.68
CA THR A 216 6.86 14.42 -14.19
C THR A 216 6.46 12.95 -14.37
N ASN A 217 7.31 12.15 -15.02
CA ASN A 217 7.03 10.73 -15.24
C ASN A 217 6.96 9.94 -13.92
N MET A 218 7.86 10.24 -12.99
CA MET A 218 7.83 9.69 -11.64
C MET A 218 6.48 9.97 -10.96
N LEU A 219 5.99 11.20 -11.01
CA LEU A 219 4.71 11.58 -10.41
C LEU A 219 3.53 10.89 -11.09
N ILE A 220 3.53 10.77 -12.42
CA ILE A 220 2.48 10.04 -13.16
C ILE A 220 2.45 8.57 -12.71
N GLY A 221 3.61 7.90 -12.77
CA GLY A 221 3.71 6.49 -12.42
C GLY A 221 3.39 6.22 -10.94
N ALA A 222 3.82 7.11 -10.03
CA ALA A 222 3.50 7.01 -8.61
C ALA A 222 2.02 7.28 -8.33
N ALA A 223 1.40 8.27 -8.96
CA ALA A 223 -0.03 8.54 -8.80
C ALA A 223 -0.90 7.34 -9.18
N VAL A 224 -0.54 6.64 -10.26
CA VAL A 224 -1.22 5.41 -10.68
C VAL A 224 -0.99 4.29 -9.65
N SER A 225 0.22 4.14 -9.12
CA SER A 225 0.53 3.15 -8.06
C SER A 225 -0.17 3.40 -6.71
N GLN A 226 -0.74 4.59 -6.51
CA GLN A 226 -1.46 4.97 -5.30
C GLN A 226 -2.95 4.62 -5.31
N THR A 227 -3.54 4.36 -6.48
CA THR A 227 -4.98 4.05 -6.59
C THR A 227 -5.43 2.87 -5.72
N PRO A 228 -4.65 1.79 -5.49
CA PRO A 228 -5.10 0.69 -4.64
C PRO A 228 -5.24 1.10 -3.17
N ALA A 229 -4.40 2.00 -2.66
CA ALA A 229 -4.57 2.57 -1.32
C ALA A 229 -5.81 3.46 -1.23
N ILE A 230 -6.15 4.18 -2.31
CA ILE A 230 -7.39 4.97 -2.37
C ILE A 230 -8.61 4.03 -2.32
N PHE A 231 -8.61 2.91 -3.05
CA PHE A 231 -9.68 1.91 -2.97
C PHE A 231 -9.86 1.38 -1.55
N ALA A 232 -8.75 1.05 -0.87
CA ALA A 232 -8.79 0.62 0.53
C ALA A 232 -9.35 1.71 1.46
N MET A 233 -8.91 2.97 1.31
CA MET A 233 -9.45 4.09 2.09
C MET A 233 -10.96 4.25 1.90
N VAL A 234 -11.44 4.19 0.65
CA VAL A 234 -12.87 4.31 0.35
C VAL A 234 -13.65 3.19 1.02
N VAL A 235 -13.19 1.94 0.94
CA VAL A 235 -13.84 0.81 1.63
C VAL A 235 -13.79 0.98 3.14
N SER A 236 -12.68 1.46 3.72
CA SER A 236 -12.60 1.79 5.15
C SER A 236 -13.61 2.86 5.57
N PHE A 237 -13.79 3.92 4.78
CA PHE A 237 -14.84 4.92 5.03
C PHE A 237 -16.24 4.32 4.93
N MET A 238 -16.50 3.49 3.92
CA MET A 238 -17.78 2.81 3.79
C MET A 238 -18.09 1.92 5.01
N LEU A 239 -17.12 1.14 5.47
CA LEU A 239 -17.27 0.29 6.66
C LEU A 239 -17.50 1.10 7.95
N MET A 240 -16.93 2.29 8.07
CA MET A 240 -17.12 3.15 9.25
C MET A 240 -18.45 3.91 9.25
N PHE A 241 -18.96 4.31 8.08
CA PHE A 241 -20.05 5.30 7.99
C PHE A 241 -21.36 4.76 7.40
N ILE A 242 -21.37 3.58 6.76
CA ILE A 242 -22.62 2.97 6.30
C ILE A 242 -23.39 2.40 7.50
N SER A 243 -24.69 2.69 7.56
CA SER A 243 -25.58 2.14 8.57
C SER A 243 -26.08 0.75 8.14
N PHE A 244 -25.85 -0.24 9.00
CA PHE A 244 -26.36 -1.61 8.86
C PHE A 244 -27.53 -1.86 9.84
N ALA A 245 -28.32 -0.83 10.12
CA ALA A 245 -29.49 -0.97 10.98
C ALA A 245 -30.54 -1.88 10.32
N GLY A 246 -31.05 -2.85 11.07
CA GLY A 246 -32.08 -3.78 10.60
C GLY A 246 -31.55 -5.02 9.87
N THR A 247 -30.24 -5.16 9.66
CA THR A 247 -29.65 -6.41 9.14
C THR A 247 -29.36 -7.41 10.27
N PRO A 248 -29.34 -8.73 9.99
CA PRO A 248 -28.92 -9.73 10.96
C PRO A 248 -27.42 -9.63 11.28
N VAL A 249 -27.04 -9.69 12.57
CA VAL A 249 -25.63 -9.62 13.02
C VAL A 249 -24.80 -10.77 12.44
N HIS A 250 -25.35 -11.97 12.44
CA HIS A 250 -24.80 -13.13 11.76
C HIS A 250 -25.69 -13.42 10.53
N PRO A 251 -25.13 -13.44 9.31
CA PRO A 251 -23.69 -13.46 8.96
C PRO A 251 -23.07 -12.11 8.56
N THR A 252 -23.83 -11.01 8.61
CA THR A 252 -23.40 -9.70 8.06
C THR A 252 -22.09 -9.18 8.64
N SER A 253 -21.84 -9.35 9.94
CA SER A 253 -20.56 -8.96 10.58
C SER A 253 -19.35 -9.62 9.89
N ALA A 254 -19.46 -10.90 9.55
CA ALA A 254 -18.42 -11.66 8.87
C ALA A 254 -18.21 -11.14 7.43
N ALA A 255 -19.29 -10.75 6.74
CA ALA A 255 -19.21 -10.11 5.43
C ALA A 255 -18.42 -8.79 5.45
N LEU A 256 -18.65 -7.95 6.47
CA LEU A 256 -17.95 -6.66 6.62
C LEU A 256 -16.45 -6.83 6.88
N LEU A 257 -16.06 -7.81 7.69
CA LEU A 257 -14.66 -8.16 7.88
C LEU A 257 -14.03 -8.71 6.58
N GLY A 258 -14.75 -9.61 5.88
CA GLY A 258 -14.34 -10.14 4.58
C GLY A 258 -14.17 -9.04 3.53
N ALA A 259 -15.04 -8.04 3.53
CA ALA A 259 -14.96 -6.88 2.64
C ALA A 259 -13.67 -6.08 2.88
N GLY A 260 -13.29 -5.84 4.14
CA GLY A 260 -12.03 -5.17 4.45
C GLY A 260 -10.81 -5.95 3.95
N LEU A 261 -10.80 -7.27 4.19
CA LEU A 261 -9.71 -8.17 3.77
C LEU A 261 -9.58 -8.26 2.24
N ALA A 262 -10.69 -8.31 1.50
CA ALA A 262 -10.68 -8.45 0.05
C ALA A 262 -9.96 -7.30 -0.65
N THR A 263 -10.38 -6.07 -0.39
CA THR A 263 -9.76 -4.88 -0.99
C THR A 263 -8.35 -4.65 -0.45
N GLY A 264 -8.16 -4.76 0.87
CA GLY A 264 -6.87 -4.46 1.50
C GLY A 264 -5.74 -5.35 0.99
N LEU A 265 -5.94 -6.67 1.00
CA LEU A 265 -4.92 -7.61 0.56
C LEU A 265 -4.69 -7.54 -0.95
N ALA A 266 -5.75 -7.42 -1.76
CA ALA A 266 -5.62 -7.34 -3.22
C ALA A 266 -4.88 -6.08 -3.69
N ALA A 267 -4.93 -5.00 -2.89
CA ALA A 267 -4.23 -3.76 -3.16
C ALA A 267 -2.69 -3.88 -3.02
N ILE A 268 -2.19 -4.82 -2.21
CA ILE A 268 -0.73 -5.01 -1.98
C ILE A 268 -0.02 -5.28 -3.31
N GLY A 269 -0.44 -6.34 -4.01
CA GLY A 269 0.22 -6.76 -5.24
C GLY A 269 0.11 -5.72 -6.35
N SER A 270 -1.06 -5.11 -6.49
CA SER A 270 -1.36 -4.10 -7.51
C SER A 270 -0.50 -2.84 -7.32
N GLY A 271 -0.32 -2.38 -6.07
CA GLY A 271 0.52 -1.22 -5.77
C GLY A 271 2.00 -1.47 -6.08
N VAL A 272 2.55 -2.62 -5.63
CA VAL A 272 3.94 -3.00 -5.91
C VAL A 272 4.18 -3.16 -7.42
N GLY A 273 3.32 -3.92 -8.09
CA GLY A 273 3.45 -4.22 -9.51
C GLY A 273 3.36 -2.96 -10.38
N SER A 274 2.41 -2.08 -10.09
CA SER A 274 2.29 -0.77 -10.74
C SER A 274 3.57 0.07 -10.54
N GLY A 275 4.16 0.01 -9.34
CA GLY A 275 5.41 0.68 -9.02
C GLY A 275 6.61 0.20 -9.84
N LEU A 276 6.72 -1.11 -10.05
CA LEU A 276 7.77 -1.71 -10.89
C LEU A 276 7.69 -1.20 -12.34
N ALA A 277 6.48 -1.18 -12.91
CA ALA A 277 6.25 -0.64 -14.24
C ALA A 277 6.59 0.86 -14.33
N ALA A 278 6.20 1.65 -13.32
CA ALA A 278 6.55 3.07 -13.23
C ALA A 278 8.07 3.29 -13.17
N GLY A 279 8.78 2.50 -12.35
CA GLY A 279 10.24 2.55 -12.26
C GLY A 279 10.91 2.30 -13.61
N ALA A 280 10.49 1.26 -14.34
CA ALA A 280 10.99 1.01 -15.69
C ALA A 280 10.64 2.13 -16.67
N GLY A 281 9.50 2.79 -16.51
CA GLY A 281 9.10 3.94 -17.33
C GLY A 281 10.05 5.12 -17.14
N VAL A 282 10.37 5.45 -15.89
CA VAL A 282 11.32 6.51 -15.55
C VAL A 282 12.73 6.17 -16.05
N GLU A 283 13.19 4.94 -15.84
CA GLU A 283 14.46 4.46 -16.37
C GLU A 283 14.50 4.52 -17.91
N GLY A 284 13.41 4.15 -18.57
CA GLY A 284 13.25 4.20 -20.03
C GLY A 284 13.40 5.61 -20.58
N TRP A 285 12.77 6.61 -19.95
CA TRP A 285 12.92 8.03 -20.33
C TRP A 285 14.36 8.53 -20.15
N ALA A 286 15.02 8.14 -19.05
CA ALA A 286 16.41 8.50 -18.78
C ALA A 286 17.43 7.80 -19.70
N ARG A 287 17.03 6.71 -20.35
CA ARG A 287 17.83 6.02 -21.36
C ARG A 287 17.60 6.59 -22.75
N GLN A 288 16.33 6.85 -23.08
CA GLN A 288 15.86 7.16 -24.43
C GLN A 288 14.90 8.36 -24.41
N PRO A 289 15.41 9.61 -24.31
CA PRO A 289 14.60 10.83 -24.28
C PRO A 289 13.66 11.04 -25.48
N MET A 290 13.96 10.40 -26.61
CA MET A 290 13.17 10.51 -27.83
C MET A 290 11.96 9.57 -27.86
N ALA A 291 11.96 8.51 -27.04
CA ALA A 291 10.91 7.49 -27.01
C ALA A 291 9.90 7.67 -25.84
N THR A 292 9.81 8.88 -25.28
CA THR A 292 8.98 9.14 -24.08
C THR A 292 7.51 8.77 -24.26
N GLY A 293 6.92 9.04 -25.43
CA GLY A 293 5.53 8.72 -25.73
C GLY A 293 5.26 7.22 -25.71
N ASN A 294 6.06 6.43 -26.41
CA ASN A 294 5.90 4.97 -26.51
C ASN A 294 6.08 4.31 -25.14
N VAL A 295 7.11 4.73 -24.38
CA VAL A 295 7.37 4.23 -23.03
C VAL A 295 6.19 4.55 -22.10
N LEU A 296 5.64 5.77 -22.17
CA LEU A 296 4.51 6.18 -21.33
C LEU A 296 3.25 5.37 -21.63
N VAL A 297 2.92 5.16 -22.90
CA VAL A 297 1.72 4.39 -23.30
C VAL A 297 1.81 2.96 -22.77
N ILE A 298 2.93 2.26 -23.00
CA ILE A 298 3.08 0.89 -22.50
C ILE A 298 3.12 0.82 -20.98
N MET A 299 3.75 1.80 -20.32
CA MET A 299 3.77 1.88 -18.86
C MET A 299 2.33 1.98 -18.32
N LEU A 300 1.54 2.93 -18.82
CA LEU A 300 0.17 3.14 -18.34
C LEU A 300 -0.74 1.95 -18.65
N VAL A 301 -0.61 1.33 -19.82
CA VAL A 301 -1.37 0.10 -20.16
C VAL A 301 -0.96 -1.04 -19.23
N GLY A 302 0.34 -1.23 -19.01
CA GLY A 302 0.85 -2.25 -18.10
C GLY A 302 0.39 -2.05 -16.66
N GLN A 303 0.39 -0.80 -16.18
CA GLN A 303 -0.14 -0.43 -14.86
C GLN A 303 -1.65 -0.65 -14.76
N ALA A 304 -2.43 -0.32 -15.79
CA ALA A 304 -3.87 -0.54 -15.80
C ALA A 304 -4.23 -2.02 -15.62
N VAL A 305 -3.49 -2.93 -16.28
CA VAL A 305 -3.68 -4.38 -16.11
C VAL A 305 -3.10 -4.88 -14.78
N SER A 306 -2.04 -4.27 -14.25
CA SER A 306 -1.52 -4.60 -12.91
C SER A 306 -2.50 -4.27 -11.79
N GLN A 307 -3.45 -3.36 -12.02
CA GLN A 307 -4.48 -2.96 -11.04
C GLN A 307 -5.76 -3.77 -11.07
N THR A 308 -6.00 -4.59 -12.09
CA THR A 308 -7.23 -5.39 -12.14
C THR A 308 -7.44 -6.29 -10.91
N PRO A 309 -6.41 -6.86 -10.25
CA PRO A 309 -6.63 -7.65 -9.05
C PRO A 309 -7.18 -6.83 -7.87
N SER A 310 -6.75 -5.57 -7.69
CA SER A 310 -7.34 -4.69 -6.67
C SER A 310 -8.78 -4.32 -7.01
N ILE A 311 -9.12 -4.20 -8.30
CA ILE A 311 -10.51 -4.01 -8.76
C ILE A 311 -11.37 -5.24 -8.44
N PHE A 312 -10.84 -6.46 -8.59
CA PHE A 312 -11.56 -7.68 -8.18
C PHE A 312 -11.79 -7.72 -6.66
N GLY A 313 -10.78 -7.33 -5.87
CA GLY A 313 -10.93 -7.16 -4.42
C GLY A 313 -12.02 -6.15 -4.07
N LEU A 314 -12.02 -4.98 -4.72
CA LEU A 314 -13.02 -3.93 -4.56
C LEU A 314 -14.44 -4.41 -4.92
N LEU A 315 -14.57 -5.13 -6.03
CA LEU A 315 -15.83 -5.70 -6.47
C LEU A 315 -16.40 -6.67 -5.41
N ILE A 316 -15.57 -7.58 -4.89
CA ILE A 316 -15.99 -8.52 -3.85
C ILE A 316 -16.34 -7.78 -2.56
N SER A 317 -15.58 -6.75 -2.16
CA SER A 317 -15.94 -5.89 -1.02
C SER A 317 -17.30 -5.23 -1.20
N PHE A 318 -17.60 -4.70 -2.39
CA PHE A 318 -18.90 -4.08 -2.65
C PHE A 318 -20.04 -5.09 -2.60
N ILE A 319 -19.84 -6.29 -3.17
CA ILE A 319 -20.83 -7.36 -3.08
C ILE A 319 -21.08 -7.74 -1.61
N LEU A 320 -20.03 -7.89 -0.80
CA LEU A 320 -20.14 -8.23 0.63
C LEU A 320 -20.81 -7.12 1.47
N ILE A 321 -20.60 -5.85 1.13
CA ILE A 321 -21.19 -4.71 1.85
C ILE A 321 -22.67 -4.53 1.50
N PHE A 322 -23.06 -4.68 0.23
CA PHE A 322 -24.40 -4.32 -0.23
C PHE A 322 -25.37 -5.49 -0.39
N LYS A 323 -24.88 -6.75 -0.40
CA LYS A 323 -25.76 -7.92 -0.44
C LYS A 323 -26.45 -8.12 0.91
N GLY A 324 -27.76 -8.31 0.90
CA GLY A 324 -28.53 -8.71 2.08
C GLY A 324 -28.39 -10.21 2.37
N TYR A 325 -28.26 -10.56 3.65
CA TYR A 325 -28.13 -11.95 4.11
C TYR A 325 -29.27 -12.32 5.07
N PRO A 326 -29.90 -13.49 4.92
CA PRO A 326 -30.88 -13.97 5.89
C PRO A 326 -30.22 -14.32 7.22
N SER A 327 -30.95 -14.17 8.33
CA SER A 327 -30.46 -14.53 9.65
C SER A 327 -30.20 -16.04 9.73
N THR A 328 -29.02 -16.43 10.21
CA THR A 328 -28.65 -17.85 10.36
C THR A 328 -27.84 -18.04 11.63
N GLU A 329 -28.16 -19.07 12.42
CA GLU A 329 -27.41 -19.41 13.65
C GLU A 329 -26.19 -20.32 13.37
N VAL A 330 -26.12 -20.88 12.17
CA VAL A 330 -25.04 -21.74 11.73
C VAL A 330 -23.87 -20.89 11.22
N PHE A 331 -22.69 -21.06 11.82
CA PHE A 331 -21.47 -20.30 11.45
C PHE A 331 -20.94 -20.58 10.03
N ILE A 332 -21.49 -21.58 9.32
CA ILE A 332 -21.06 -21.95 7.95
C ILE A 332 -21.11 -20.73 7.01
N VAL A 333 -22.23 -20.00 7.00
CA VAL A 333 -22.39 -18.83 6.11
C VAL A 333 -21.41 -17.72 6.50
N SER A 334 -21.26 -17.44 7.79
CA SER A 334 -20.33 -16.41 8.28
C SER A 334 -18.88 -16.71 7.87
N THR A 335 -18.45 -17.97 8.03
CA THR A 335 -17.11 -18.42 7.64
C THR A 335 -16.91 -18.35 6.13
N ALA A 336 -17.94 -18.69 5.34
CA ALA A 336 -17.89 -18.60 3.89
C ALA A 336 -17.66 -17.15 3.43
N LEU A 337 -18.33 -16.17 4.03
CA LEU A 337 -18.22 -14.76 3.65
C LEU A 337 -16.84 -14.16 3.99
N VAL A 338 -16.27 -14.47 5.16
CA VAL A 338 -14.88 -14.05 5.48
C VAL A 338 -13.89 -14.74 4.55
N SER A 339 -14.08 -16.03 4.28
CA SER A 339 -13.20 -16.81 3.39
C SER A 339 -13.26 -16.30 1.95
N ALA A 340 -14.42 -15.83 1.47
CA ALA A 340 -14.54 -15.19 0.16
C ALA A 340 -13.67 -13.93 0.08
N GLY A 341 -13.71 -13.08 1.11
CA GLY A 341 -12.87 -11.90 1.15
C GLY A 341 -11.37 -12.24 1.17
N LEU A 342 -10.98 -13.19 2.02
CA LEU A 342 -9.59 -13.63 2.14
C LEU A 342 -9.07 -14.30 0.85
N CYS A 343 -9.89 -15.11 0.17
CA CYS A 343 -9.53 -15.80 -1.07
C CYS A 343 -9.21 -14.80 -2.19
N THR A 344 -10.13 -13.87 -2.49
CA THR A 344 -9.88 -12.83 -3.52
C THR A 344 -8.71 -11.94 -3.12
N GLY A 345 -8.65 -11.52 -1.85
CA GLY A 345 -7.60 -10.67 -1.32
C GLY A 345 -6.20 -11.25 -1.54
N LEU A 346 -5.96 -12.47 -1.04
CA LEU A 346 -4.67 -13.15 -1.20
C LEU A 346 -4.37 -13.52 -2.65
N GLY A 347 -5.38 -13.98 -3.41
CA GLY A 347 -5.22 -14.30 -4.83
C GLY A 347 -4.79 -13.10 -5.67
N GLY A 348 -5.16 -11.88 -5.25
CA GLY A 348 -4.78 -10.66 -5.94
C GLY A 348 -3.31 -10.24 -5.77
N ILE A 349 -2.63 -10.68 -4.70
CA ILE A 349 -1.25 -10.26 -4.40
C ILE A 349 -0.29 -10.73 -5.51
N GLY A 350 -0.25 -12.05 -5.77
CA GLY A 350 0.68 -12.62 -6.75
C GLY A 350 0.42 -12.13 -8.17
N SER A 351 -0.86 -12.07 -8.57
CA SER A 351 -1.25 -11.57 -9.89
C SER A 351 -0.87 -10.10 -10.09
N GLY A 352 -1.08 -9.24 -9.09
CA GLY A 352 -0.73 -7.81 -9.19
C GLY A 352 0.77 -7.59 -9.39
N VAL A 353 1.61 -8.30 -8.60
CA VAL A 353 3.07 -8.24 -8.73
C VAL A 353 3.53 -8.81 -10.06
N GLY A 354 3.04 -9.98 -10.46
CA GLY A 354 3.40 -10.64 -11.72
C GLY A 354 3.05 -9.79 -12.93
N ASN A 355 1.85 -9.20 -12.96
CA ASN A 355 1.44 -8.28 -14.02
C ASN A 355 2.39 -7.07 -14.10
N GLY A 356 2.82 -6.55 -12.94
CA GLY A 356 3.80 -5.48 -12.85
C GLY A 356 5.18 -5.85 -13.38
N GLN A 357 5.67 -7.06 -13.11
CA GLN A 357 6.96 -7.55 -13.62
C GLN A 357 6.96 -7.71 -15.15
N VAL A 358 5.87 -8.23 -15.71
CA VAL A 358 5.69 -8.34 -17.17
C VAL A 358 5.67 -6.94 -17.79
N ALA A 359 4.93 -6.00 -17.20
CA ALA A 359 4.92 -4.61 -17.64
C ALA A 359 6.30 -3.94 -17.53
N GLN A 360 6.99 -4.08 -16.40
CA GLN A 360 8.32 -3.55 -16.17
C GLN A 360 9.29 -3.95 -17.30
N THR A 361 9.27 -5.23 -17.68
CA THR A 361 10.16 -5.74 -18.73
C THR A 361 9.78 -5.16 -20.08
N ALA A 362 8.50 -5.15 -20.46
CA ALA A 362 8.04 -4.56 -21.72
C ALA A 362 8.40 -3.06 -21.84
N VAL A 363 8.17 -2.30 -20.76
CA VAL A 363 8.50 -0.86 -20.68
C VAL A 363 10.02 -0.63 -20.81
N SER A 364 10.84 -1.47 -20.19
CA SER A 364 12.31 -1.35 -20.25
C SER A 364 12.89 -1.53 -21.66
N TRP A 365 12.18 -2.30 -22.51
CA TRP A 365 12.62 -2.65 -23.86
C TRP A 365 11.99 -1.80 -24.95
N VAL A 366 10.76 -1.31 -24.78
CA VAL A 366 10.09 -0.53 -25.84
C VAL A 366 10.85 0.75 -26.18
N GLY A 367 11.45 1.41 -25.19
CA GLY A 367 12.28 2.59 -25.45
C GLY A 367 13.49 2.29 -26.33
N ARG A 368 14.00 1.03 -26.32
CA ARG A 368 15.16 0.60 -27.12
C ARG A 368 14.77 0.14 -28.52
N ASN A 369 13.58 -0.43 -28.67
CA ASN A 369 13.09 -1.05 -29.90
C ASN A 369 11.69 -0.53 -30.24
N VAL A 370 11.58 0.77 -30.54
CA VAL A 370 10.29 1.45 -30.79
C VAL A 370 9.53 0.81 -31.96
N GLU A 371 10.24 0.32 -32.98
CA GLU A 371 9.63 -0.39 -34.12
C GLU A 371 8.89 -1.68 -33.72
N GLN A 372 9.26 -2.28 -32.58
CA GLN A 372 8.66 -3.51 -32.07
C GLN A 372 7.62 -3.24 -30.98
N GLU A 373 7.15 -2.00 -30.82
CA GLU A 373 6.18 -1.60 -29.80
C GLU A 373 4.94 -2.49 -29.79
N ALA A 374 4.32 -2.72 -30.95
CA ALA A 374 3.12 -3.54 -31.07
C ALA A 374 3.36 -5.00 -30.63
N LEU A 375 4.52 -5.56 -30.96
CA LEU A 375 4.89 -6.93 -30.58
C LEU A 375 5.13 -7.04 -29.07
N LEU A 376 5.85 -6.07 -28.49
CA LEU A 376 6.11 -6.01 -27.06
C LEU A 376 4.82 -5.82 -26.26
N MET A 377 3.94 -4.92 -26.71
CA MET A 377 2.63 -4.68 -26.10
C MET A 377 1.76 -5.93 -26.15
N ARG A 378 1.68 -6.61 -27.30
CA ARG A 378 0.91 -7.86 -27.43
C ARG A 378 1.46 -8.94 -26.51
N THR A 379 2.78 -9.12 -26.47
CA THR A 379 3.42 -10.14 -25.61
C THR A 379 3.19 -9.83 -24.14
N MET A 380 3.29 -8.56 -23.75
CA MET A 380 2.96 -8.08 -22.40
C MET A 380 1.52 -8.43 -22.02
N LEU A 381 0.54 -8.08 -22.86
CA LEU A 381 -0.87 -8.32 -22.59
C LEU A 381 -1.20 -9.82 -22.49
N VAL A 382 -0.60 -10.65 -23.34
CA VAL A 382 -0.77 -12.11 -23.27
C VAL A 382 -0.18 -12.65 -21.95
N GLY A 383 1.04 -12.23 -21.59
CA GLY A 383 1.67 -12.65 -20.34
C GLY A 383 0.89 -12.21 -19.10
N GLN A 384 0.38 -10.97 -19.09
CA GLN A 384 -0.46 -10.46 -18.02
C GLN A 384 -1.81 -11.21 -17.95
N ALA A 385 -2.44 -11.52 -19.08
CA ALA A 385 -3.68 -12.29 -19.10
C ALA A 385 -3.49 -13.69 -18.47
N VAL A 386 -2.37 -14.35 -18.74
CA VAL A 386 -2.03 -15.65 -18.13
C VAL A 386 -1.75 -15.48 -16.63
N SER A 387 -0.92 -14.50 -16.25
CA SER A 387 -0.62 -14.20 -14.84
C SER A 387 -1.85 -13.79 -14.02
N GLN A 388 -2.89 -13.25 -14.67
CA GLN A 388 -4.13 -12.82 -14.03
C GLN A 388 -5.12 -13.97 -13.78
N SER A 389 -4.97 -15.12 -14.46
CA SER A 389 -5.88 -16.27 -14.32
C SER A 389 -6.06 -16.72 -12.85
N THR A 390 -5.00 -16.69 -12.04
CA THR A 390 -5.06 -17.08 -10.62
C THR A 390 -5.93 -16.14 -9.78
N ALA A 391 -5.91 -14.84 -10.05
CA ALA A 391 -6.79 -13.88 -9.40
C ALA A 391 -8.25 -14.08 -9.85
N ILE A 392 -8.48 -14.43 -11.12
CA ILE A 392 -9.81 -14.79 -11.62
C ILE A 392 -10.33 -16.05 -10.91
N TYR A 393 -9.51 -17.10 -10.75
CA TYR A 393 -9.90 -18.30 -10.03
C TYR A 393 -10.27 -18.01 -8.57
N ALA A 394 -9.46 -17.19 -7.88
CA ALA A 394 -9.76 -16.74 -6.53
C ALA A 394 -11.09 -15.96 -6.43
N MET A 395 -11.33 -15.06 -7.39
CA MET A 395 -12.60 -14.34 -7.48
C MET A 395 -13.78 -15.29 -7.74
N VAL A 396 -13.64 -16.27 -8.63
CA VAL A 396 -14.70 -17.27 -8.92
C VAL A 396 -15.03 -18.09 -7.69
N ILE A 397 -14.02 -18.57 -6.95
CA ILE A 397 -14.25 -19.28 -5.67
C ILE A 397 -14.93 -18.36 -4.65
N SER A 398 -14.55 -17.08 -4.60
CA SER A 398 -15.17 -16.11 -3.69
C SER A 398 -16.63 -15.85 -4.05
N LEU A 399 -16.96 -15.73 -5.34
CA LEU A 399 -18.34 -15.62 -5.81
C LEU A 399 -19.13 -16.89 -5.48
N ALA A 400 -18.55 -18.07 -5.66
CA ALA A 400 -19.19 -19.33 -5.26
C ALA A 400 -19.50 -19.35 -3.75
N LEU A 401 -18.56 -18.92 -2.90
CA LEU A 401 -18.76 -18.82 -1.45
C LEU A 401 -19.82 -17.79 -1.04
N ILE A 402 -20.03 -16.73 -1.85
CA ILE A 402 -21.01 -15.68 -1.56
C ILE A 402 -22.43 -16.05 -2.03
N PHE A 403 -22.55 -16.79 -3.13
CA PHE A 403 -23.83 -17.02 -3.81
C PHE A 403 -24.36 -18.46 -3.69
N LEU A 404 -23.50 -19.45 -3.40
CA LEU A 404 -23.89 -20.87 -3.34
C LEU A 404 -23.97 -21.42 -1.92
N VAL A 405 -23.51 -20.66 -0.92
CA VAL A 405 -23.57 -20.98 0.51
C VAL A 405 -24.53 -20.00 1.18
#